data_AF-A0A7V6QPJ3-F1
#
_entry.id   AF-A0A7V6QPJ3-F1
#
_cell.length_a   1.000
_cell.length_b   1.000
_cell.length_c   1.000
_cell.angle_alpha   90.00
_cell.angle_beta   90.00
_cell.angle_gamma   90.00
#
_symmetry.space_group_name_H-M   'P 1'
#
loop_
_entity.id
_entity.type
_entity.pdbx_description
1 polymer ?
#
loop_
_entity_poly.entity_id
_entity_poly.type
_entity_poly.pdbx_seq_one_letter_code
_entity_poly.pdbx_strand_id
1 'polypeptide(L)'
;MTDFFYLYDDTEETKTRFISFMGTKQRFDLAIIQTDRFYGKNIVLDIQSHRFAIIGKDDLDEPGYLEHIYNIDEEDAAELYQFLKQVTSV
;
A
#
# COMPACT_ATOMS: atom_id res chain seq x y z
N MET A 1 28.17 24.78 5.10
CA MET A 1 27.12 23.94 4.48
C MET A 1 27.49 22.51 4.78
N THR A 2 26.59 21.78 5.42
CA THR A 2 26.80 20.35 5.66
C THR A 2 26.37 19.65 4.38
N ASP A 3 27.34 19.18 3.59
CA ASP A 3 27.03 18.35 2.43
C ASP A 3 26.46 17.03 2.95
N PHE A 4 25.22 16.71 2.54
CA PHE A 4 24.60 15.44 2.87
C PHE A 4 25.31 14.32 2.12
N PHE A 5 25.69 13.26 2.84
CA PHE A 5 26.21 12.05 2.21
C PHE A 5 25.03 11.16 1.79
N TYR A 6 24.69 11.21 0.50
CA TYR A 6 23.61 10.40 -0.08
C TYR A 6 24.12 8.98 -0.35
N LEU A 7 23.36 7.97 0.09
CA LEU A 7 23.60 6.58 -0.29
C LEU A 7 23.11 6.29 -1.71
N TYR A 8 21.99 6.90 -2.08
CA TYR A 8 21.42 6.93 -3.43
C TYR A 8 20.50 8.15 -3.55
N ASP A 9 20.39 8.71 -4.75
CA ASP A 9 19.41 9.75 -5.09
C ASP A 9 18.97 9.50 -6.54
N ASP A 10 17.91 8.70 -6.66
CA ASP A 10 17.41 8.24 -7.96
C ASP A 10 16.00 8.78 -8.17
N THR A 11 15.74 9.24 -9.39
CA THR A 11 14.41 9.64 -9.84
C THR A 11 13.92 8.64 -10.89
N GLU A 12 12.69 8.17 -10.74
CA GLU A 12 12.03 7.29 -11.70
C GLU A 12 10.60 7.76 -11.96
N GLU A 13 10.07 7.47 -13.14
CA GLU A 13 8.66 7.66 -13.44
C GLU A 13 7.85 6.48 -12.89
N THR A 14 6.90 6.76 -12.00
CA THR A 14 6.02 5.74 -11.40
C THR A 14 4.58 5.93 -11.87
N LYS A 15 3.80 4.84 -11.87
CA LYS A 15 2.36 4.90 -12.13
C LYS A 15 1.59 4.85 -10.81
N THR A 16 0.78 5.87 -10.56
CA THR A 16 -0.04 5.96 -9.34
C THR A 16 -1.53 5.90 -9.66
N ARG A 17 -2.27 5.10 -8.89
CA ARG A 17 -3.75 5.09 -8.89
C ARG A 17 -4.24 5.61 -7.56
N PHE A 18 -5.10 6.63 -7.59
CA PHE A 18 -5.86 7.08 -6.43
C PHE A 18 -7.23 6.42 -6.48
N ILE A 19 -7.57 5.63 -5.45
CA ILE A 19 -8.83 4.88 -5.42
C ILE A 19 -9.46 5.06 -4.04
N SER A 20 -10.74 5.41 -4.02
CA SER A 20 -11.53 5.50 -2.81
C SER A 20 -12.63 4.45 -2.84
N PHE A 21 -12.83 3.74 -1.75
CA PHE A 21 -13.97 2.85 -1.59
C PHE A 21 -14.53 2.93 -0.17
N MET A 22 -15.84 2.69 -0.05
CA MET A 22 -16.52 2.62 1.24
C MET A 22 -16.58 1.16 1.68
N GLY A 23 -15.89 0.85 2.78
CA GLY A 23 -16.08 -0.38 3.53
C GLY A 23 -17.32 -0.31 4.42
N THR A 24 -17.61 -1.38 5.16
CA THR A 24 -18.80 -1.42 6.03
C THR A 24 -18.71 -0.41 7.18
N LYS A 25 -17.51 -0.21 7.75
CA LYS A 25 -17.29 0.70 8.89
C LYS A 25 -16.63 2.01 8.51
N GLN A 26 -15.71 1.99 7.55
CA GLN A 26 -14.91 3.15 7.20
C GLN A 26 -14.66 3.27 5.70
N ARG A 27 -14.33 4.49 5.27
CA ARG A 27 -13.88 4.79 3.91
C ARG A 27 -12.37 4.60 3.83
N PHE A 28 -11.88 3.95 2.79
CA PHE A 28 -10.46 3.88 2.45
C PHE A 28 -10.15 4.83 1.31
N ASP A 29 -9.10 5.64 1.44
CA ASP A 29 -8.56 6.47 0.36
C ASP A 29 -7.13 6.02 0.08
N LEU A 30 -6.94 5.23 -0.97
CA LEU A 30 -5.68 4.57 -1.26
C LEU A 30 -4.93 5.26 -2.41
N ALA A 31 -3.62 5.41 -2.25
CA ALA A 31 -2.68 5.63 -3.34
C ALA A 31 -1.87 4.34 -3.57
N ILE A 32 -2.07 3.72 -4.73
CA ILE A 32 -1.34 2.52 -5.16
C ILE A 32 -0.28 2.94 -6.17
N ILE A 33 0.99 2.81 -5.79
CA ILE A 33 2.14 3.23 -6.59
C ILE A 33 2.84 1.98 -7.13
N GLN A 34 2.95 1.93 -8.46
CA GLN A 34 3.67 0.93 -9.23
C GLN A 34 5.05 1.46 -9.60
N THR A 35 6.08 0.72 -9.19
CA THR A 35 7.50 1.03 -9.40
C THR A 35 8.28 -0.28 -9.61
N ASP A 36 9.35 -0.21 -10.41
CA ASP A 36 10.26 -1.34 -10.63
C ASP A 36 11.20 -1.59 -9.43
N ARG A 37 11.30 -0.63 -8.50
CA ARG A 37 12.18 -0.68 -7.33
C ARG A 37 11.87 -1.81 -6.34
N PHE A 38 10.62 -2.29 -6.32
CA PHE A 38 10.15 -3.30 -5.37
C PHE A 38 9.79 -4.64 -6.03
N TYR A 39 10.45 -4.99 -7.14
CA TYR A 39 10.36 -6.32 -7.76
C TYR A 39 8.92 -6.77 -8.07
N GLY A 40 8.10 -5.85 -8.60
CA GLY A 40 6.70 -6.10 -8.94
C GLY A 40 5.72 -5.94 -7.77
N LYS A 41 6.19 -5.61 -6.56
CA LYS A 41 5.32 -5.20 -5.45
C LYS A 41 4.81 -3.77 -5.66
N ASN A 42 3.64 -3.48 -5.10
CA ASN A 42 3.06 -2.14 -5.09
C ASN A 42 3.31 -1.45 -3.75
N ILE A 43 3.51 -0.14 -3.74
CA ILE A 43 3.36 0.65 -2.51
C ILE A 43 1.90 0.99 -2.37
N VAL A 44 1.28 0.62 -1.25
CA VAL A 44 -0.13 0.92 -0.97
C VAL A 44 -0.17 1.84 0.25
N LEU A 45 -0.47 3.11 0.02
CA LEU A 45 -0.66 4.13 1.05
C LEU A 45 -2.15 4.34 1.30
N ASP A 46 -2.58 4.24 2.55
CA ASP A 46 -3.86 4.78 3.00
C ASP A 46 -3.67 6.22 3.46
N ILE A 47 -4.27 7.14 2.71
CA ILE A 47 -4.16 8.57 2.89
C ILE A 47 -4.82 9.02 4.20
N GLN A 48 -5.88 8.34 4.67
CA GLN A 48 -6.56 8.73 5.90
C GLN A 48 -5.75 8.34 7.14
N SER A 49 -5.23 7.11 7.18
CA SER A 49 -4.46 6.62 8.32
C SER A 49 -2.98 7.03 8.26
N HIS A 50 -2.50 7.55 7.13
CA HIS A 50 -1.09 7.87 6.87
C HIS A 50 -0.17 6.64 6.96
N ARG A 51 -0.73 5.45 6.73
CA ARG A 51 -0.02 4.17 6.81
C ARG A 51 0.18 3.61 5.42
N PHE A 52 1.34 3.01 5.19
CA PHE A 52 1.64 2.38 3.92
C PHE A 52 2.34 1.04 4.13
N ALA A 53 2.22 0.19 3.12
CA ALA A 53 2.92 -1.08 3.04
C ALA A 53 3.42 -1.30 1.62
N ILE A 54 4.53 -2.04 1.48
CA ILE A 54 4.94 -2.60 0.20
C ILE A 54 4.31 -3.98 0.11
N ILE A 55 3.37 -4.14 -0.83
CA ILE A 55 2.49 -5.30 -0.93
C ILE A 55 2.72 -6.02 -2.26
N GLY A 56 3.21 -7.25 -2.15
CA GLY A 56 3.16 -8.27 -3.18
C GLY A 56 2.01 -9.26 -2.95
N LYS A 57 1.94 -10.27 -3.81
CA LYS A 57 0.88 -11.29 -3.75
C LYS A 57 0.93 -12.08 -2.44
N ASP A 58 2.13 -12.52 -2.04
CA ASP A 58 2.30 -13.37 -0.86
C ASP A 58 2.08 -12.60 0.45
N ASP A 59 2.37 -11.28 0.48
CA ASP A 59 2.18 -10.44 1.67
C ASP A 59 0.69 -10.26 2.01
N LEU A 60 -0.21 -10.31 1.02
CA LEU A 60 -1.65 -10.23 1.25
C LEU A 60 -2.20 -11.49 1.95
N ASP A 61 -1.57 -12.64 1.73
CA ASP A 61 -2.04 -13.91 2.27
C ASP A 61 -1.48 -14.19 3.69
N GLU A 62 -0.65 -13.29 4.24
CA GLU A 62 -0.14 -13.39 5.61
C GLU A 62 -1.21 -12.97 6.64
N PRO A 63 -1.67 -13.88 7.53
CA PRO A 63 -2.70 -13.56 8.51
C PRO A 63 -2.27 -12.45 9.47
N GLY A 64 -3.13 -11.46 9.70
CA GLY A 64 -2.85 -10.35 10.63
C GLY A 64 -1.98 -9.24 10.07
N TYR A 65 -1.44 -9.39 8.85
CA TYR A 65 -0.50 -8.42 8.27
C TYR A 65 -1.16 -7.06 8.02
N LEU A 66 -2.35 -7.05 7.41
CA LEU A 66 -3.07 -5.81 7.08
C LEU A 66 -3.57 -5.10 8.35
N GLU A 67 -4.09 -5.86 9.30
CA GLU A 67 -4.51 -5.41 10.63
C GLU A 67 -3.36 -4.68 11.32
N HIS A 68 -2.18 -5.28 11.33
CA HIS A 68 -1.01 -4.71 11.97
C HIS A 68 -0.52 -3.43 11.28
N ILE A 69 -0.33 -3.47 9.95
CA ILE A 69 0.33 -2.38 9.25
C ILE A 69 -0.58 -1.17 9.07
N TYR A 70 -1.88 -1.39 8.80
CA TYR A 70 -2.89 -0.33 8.67
C TYR A 70 -3.57 0.01 10.00
N ASN A 71 -3.35 -0.77 11.07
CA ASN A 71 -3.96 -0.57 12.38
C ASN A 71 -5.50 -0.49 12.29
N ILE A 72 -6.06 -1.52 11.66
CA ILE A 72 -7.49 -1.72 11.42
C ILE A 72 -7.92 -3.05 12.06
N ASP A 73 -9.22 -3.23 12.26
CA ASP A 73 -9.75 -4.49 12.76
C ASP A 73 -9.84 -5.58 11.67
N GLU A 74 -10.13 -6.81 12.07
CA GLU A 74 -10.18 -7.97 11.17
C GLU A 74 -11.22 -7.83 10.04
N GLU A 75 -12.32 -7.14 10.30
CA GLU A 75 -13.38 -6.93 9.30
C GLU A 75 -12.93 -5.93 8.23
N ASP A 76 -12.39 -4.79 8.66
CA ASP A 76 -11.82 -3.78 7.76
C ASP A 76 -10.63 -4.34 6.98
N ALA A 77 -9.80 -5.17 7.62
CA ALA A 77 -8.69 -5.86 6.96
C ALA A 77 -9.16 -6.86 5.90
N ALA A 78 -10.22 -7.62 6.17
CA ALA A 78 -10.80 -8.54 5.20
C ALA A 78 -11.36 -7.80 3.97
N GLU A 79 -12.03 -6.67 4.16
CA GLU A 79 -12.53 -5.83 3.07
C GLU A 79 -11.36 -5.24 2.25
N LEU A 80 -10.34 -4.71 2.92
CA LEU A 80 -9.13 -4.21 2.28
C LEU A 80 -8.41 -5.32 1.50
N TYR A 81 -8.30 -6.53 2.06
CA TYR A 81 -7.71 -7.69 1.38
C TYR A 81 -8.45 -8.01 0.08
N GLN A 82 -9.78 -8.13 0.12
CA GLN A 82 -10.58 -8.45 -1.07
C GLN A 82 -10.44 -7.36 -2.13
N PHE A 83 -10.46 -6.10 -1.71
CA PHE A 83 -10.27 -4.96 -2.60
C PHE A 83 -8.88 -4.99 -3.25
N LEU A 84 -7.81 -5.12 -2.45
CA LEU A 84 -6.44 -5.14 -2.95
C LEU A 84 -6.23 -6.31 -3.91
N LYS A 85 -6.72 -7.51 -3.58
CA LYS A 85 -6.69 -8.66 -4.47
C LYS A 85 -7.32 -8.37 -5.82
N GLN A 86 -8.42 -7.63 -5.88
CA GLN A 86 -9.06 -7.25 -7.15
C GLN A 86 -8.23 -6.24 -7.97
N VAL A 87 -7.61 -5.24 -7.31
CA VAL A 87 -6.98 -4.11 -8.01
C VAL A 87 -5.47 -4.25 -8.24
N THR A 88 -4.80 -5.12 -7.49
CA THR A 88 -3.37 -5.38 -7.58
C THR A 88 -3.03 -6.73 -8.22
N SER A 89 -4.04 -7.53 -8.60
CA SER A 89 -3.83 -8.74 -9.40
C SER A 89 -3.16 -8.39 -10.74
N VAL A 90 -1.85 -8.62 -10.78
CA VAL A 90 -1.07 -8.92 -11.98
C VAL A 90 -1.17 -10.42 -12.24
#